data_AF-A0A836FWD3-F1
#
_entry.id   AF-A0A836FWD3-F1
#
_cell.length_a   1.000
_cell.length_b   1.000
_cell.length_c   1.000
_cell.angle_alpha   90.00
_cell.angle_beta   90.00
_cell.angle_gamma   90.00
#
_symmetry.space_group_name_H-M   'P 1'
#
loop_
_entity.id
_entity.type
_entity.pdbx_description
1 polymer ?
#
loop_
_entity_poly.entity_id
_entity_poly.type
_entity_poly.pdbx_seq_one_letter_code
_entity_poly.pdbx_strand_id
1 'polypeptide(L)'
;MDSKLEQRTCIKFCCKNEIKCSDTLKMLQKCYGDDTLSKTQVYQWYERFKSGREAVEDDARPGRPSTSKTDENVDEIRQLLIENRKLTIREIAETTNISFGSVQSILREDLGLILHDDNAPSHNALIIREFLVKNNTNTIQQPPNSPDLAPCDFFLFDRLKKPLRGTRFESVEAIKLKSLEALMAIPKTDFQKSFEGWIKRWHKCIAADGDYFEGDN
;
A
#
# COMPACT_ATOMS: atom_id res chain seq x y z
N MET A 1 -18.50 -14.80 23.48
CA MET A 1 -17.51 -13.88 24.08
C MET A 1 -16.30 -14.72 24.47
N ASP A 2 -15.07 -14.24 24.29
CA ASP A 2 -13.87 -14.96 24.77
C ASP A 2 -13.96 -15.11 26.30
N SER A 3 -13.84 -16.33 26.82
CA SER A 3 -13.94 -16.65 28.26
C SER A 3 -13.01 -15.77 29.12
N LYS A 4 -11.83 -15.41 28.58
CA LYS A 4 -10.91 -14.50 29.26
C LYS A 4 -11.44 -13.07 29.33
N LEU A 5 -12.09 -12.60 28.26
CA LEU A 5 -12.64 -11.25 28.17
C LEU A 5 -13.85 -11.09 29.12
N GLU A 6 -14.66 -12.15 29.23
CA GLU A 6 -15.77 -12.21 30.18
C GLU A 6 -15.28 -12.11 31.63
N GLN A 7 -14.29 -12.93 32.01
CA GLN A 7 -13.69 -12.87 33.34
C GLN A 7 -13.06 -11.51 33.66
N ARG A 8 -12.41 -10.85 32.68
CA ARG A 8 -11.88 -9.47 32.85
C ARG A 8 -13.00 -8.44 33.07
N THR A 9 -14.13 -8.62 32.42
CA THR A 9 -15.31 -7.78 32.63
C THR A 9 -15.86 -7.95 34.05
N CYS A 10 -15.90 -9.18 34.56
CA CYS A 10 -16.26 -9.46 35.96
C CYS A 10 -15.27 -8.83 36.95
N ILE A 11 -13.95 -8.88 36.68
CA ILE A 11 -12.94 -8.20 37.51
C ILE A 11 -13.19 -6.69 37.54
N LYS A 12 -13.44 -6.08 36.37
CA LYS A 12 -13.74 -4.64 36.27
C LYS A 12 -14.99 -4.28 37.07
N PHE A 13 -16.05 -5.08 36.96
CA PHE A 13 -17.26 -4.92 37.75
C PHE A 13 -16.99 -4.96 39.25
N CYS A 14 -16.23 -5.96 39.72
CA CYS A 14 -15.90 -6.10 41.14
C CYS A 14 -15.05 -4.92 41.65
N CYS A 15 -14.07 -4.46 40.85
CA CYS A 15 -13.25 -3.29 41.18
C CYS A 15 -14.09 -2.02 41.31
N LYS A 16 -15.08 -1.78 40.43
CA LYS A 16 -15.99 -0.62 40.51
C LYS A 16 -16.93 -0.67 41.72
N ASN A 17 -17.21 -1.86 42.25
CA ASN A 17 -18.00 -2.07 43.47
C ASN A 17 -17.12 -2.15 44.73
N GLU A 18 -15.84 -1.78 44.65
CA GLU A 18 -14.89 -1.78 45.77
C GLU A 18 -14.72 -3.16 46.45
N ILE A 19 -15.04 -4.24 45.73
CA ILE A 19 -14.86 -5.61 46.22
C ILE A 19 -13.37 -5.94 46.17
N LYS A 20 -12.79 -6.33 47.31
CA LYS A 20 -11.36 -6.67 47.41
C LYS A 20 -10.95 -7.70 46.34
N CYS A 21 -9.75 -7.51 45.77
CA CYS A 21 -9.21 -8.41 44.74
C CYS A 21 -9.17 -9.88 45.18
N SER A 22 -8.91 -10.15 46.47
CA SER A 22 -8.93 -11.51 47.03
C SER A 22 -10.31 -12.16 46.97
N ASP A 23 -11.37 -11.38 47.16
CA ASP A 23 -12.75 -11.87 47.13
C ASP A 23 -13.26 -11.96 45.69
N THR A 24 -12.82 -11.03 44.83
CA THR A 24 -13.00 -11.12 43.37
C THR A 24 -12.44 -12.44 42.83
N LEU A 25 -11.23 -12.83 43.23
CA LEU A 25 -10.63 -14.11 42.83
C LEU A 25 -11.49 -15.31 43.28
N LYS A 26 -11.99 -15.31 44.52
CA LYS A 26 -12.88 -16.38 45.02
C LYS A 26 -14.18 -16.45 44.24
N MET A 27 -14.76 -15.30 43.91
CA MET A 27 -15.99 -15.21 43.10
C MET A 27 -15.76 -15.79 41.70
N LEU A 28 -14.64 -15.46 41.07
CA LEU A 28 -14.26 -16.02 39.77
C LEU A 28 -14.02 -17.53 39.87
N GLN A 29 -13.26 -18.00 40.86
CA GLN A 29 -13.00 -19.44 41.08
C GLN A 29 -14.30 -20.22 41.29
N LYS A 30 -15.28 -19.65 41.99
CA LYS A 30 -16.60 -20.26 42.18
C LYS A 30 -17.40 -20.33 40.87
N CYS A 31 -17.27 -19.34 40.00
CA CYS A 31 -18.06 -19.23 38.78
C CYS A 31 -17.45 -19.99 37.59
N TYR A 32 -16.11 -19.99 37.47
CA TYR A 32 -15.37 -20.51 36.32
C TYR A 32 -14.54 -21.77 36.65
N GLY A 33 -14.41 -22.17 37.92
CA GLY A 33 -13.73 -23.40 38.30
C GLY A 33 -12.28 -23.45 37.82
N ASP A 34 -11.92 -24.54 37.14
CA ASP A 34 -10.58 -24.77 36.58
C ASP A 34 -10.22 -23.83 35.42
N ASP A 35 -11.22 -23.22 34.76
CA ASP A 35 -11.04 -22.27 33.66
C ASP A 35 -10.79 -20.83 34.16
N THR A 36 -10.65 -20.63 35.46
CA THR A 36 -10.41 -19.32 36.06
C THR A 36 -9.03 -18.77 35.68
N LEU A 37 -8.96 -17.48 35.38
CA LEU A 37 -7.70 -16.76 35.21
C LEU A 37 -6.77 -17.00 36.42
N SER A 38 -5.47 -17.14 36.14
CA SER A 38 -4.49 -17.34 37.21
C SER A 38 -4.54 -16.18 38.22
N LYS A 39 -4.21 -16.47 39.49
CA LYS A 39 -4.14 -15.46 40.56
C LYS A 39 -3.35 -14.22 40.11
N THR A 40 -2.21 -14.41 39.45
CA THR A 40 -1.39 -13.31 38.93
C THR A 40 -2.14 -12.44 37.93
N GLN A 41 -2.85 -13.04 36.97
CA GLN A 41 -3.63 -12.31 35.97
C GLN A 41 -4.79 -11.54 36.61
N VAL A 42 -5.50 -12.15 37.57
CA VAL A 42 -6.61 -11.49 38.27
C VAL A 42 -6.11 -10.24 39.01
N TYR A 43 -5.00 -10.36 39.74
CA TYR A 43 -4.42 -9.22 40.47
C TYR A 43 -3.88 -8.13 39.53
N GLN A 44 -3.21 -8.50 38.43
CA GLN A 44 -2.73 -7.53 37.45
C GLN A 44 -3.87 -6.75 36.80
N TRP A 45 -4.94 -7.43 36.39
CA TRP A 45 -6.11 -6.77 35.81
C TRP A 45 -6.84 -5.90 36.84
N TYR A 46 -7.00 -6.38 38.07
CA TYR A 46 -7.61 -5.61 39.15
C TYR A 46 -6.84 -4.31 39.42
N GLU A 47 -5.51 -4.37 39.54
CA GLU A 47 -4.69 -3.16 39.72
C GLU A 47 -4.76 -2.22 38.52
N ARG A 48 -4.80 -2.74 37.28
CA ARG A 48 -5.00 -1.92 36.08
C ARG A 48 -6.33 -1.17 36.11
N PHE A 49 -7.42 -1.82 36.52
CA PHE A 49 -8.72 -1.17 36.63
C PHE A 49 -8.74 -0.16 37.79
N LYS A 50 -8.11 -0.50 38.91
CA LYS A 50 -7.92 0.41 40.05
C LYS A 50 -7.09 1.64 39.70
N SER A 51 -6.12 1.50 38.78
CA SER A 51 -5.33 2.62 38.23
C SER A 51 -6.05 3.39 37.11
N GLY A 52 -7.35 3.14 36.88
CA GLY A 52 -8.19 3.93 35.97
C GLY A 52 -8.29 3.40 34.54
N ARG A 53 -7.75 2.22 34.22
CA ARG A 53 -7.99 1.59 32.90
C ARG A 53 -9.47 1.22 32.75
N GLU A 54 -10.06 1.43 31.58
CA GLU A 54 -11.43 0.98 31.29
C GLU A 54 -11.51 -0.16 30.26
N ALA A 55 -10.52 -0.33 29.38
CA ALA A 55 -10.50 -1.38 28.35
C ALA A 55 -10.23 -2.77 28.96
N VAL A 56 -10.96 -3.79 28.49
CA VAL A 56 -10.82 -5.21 28.91
C VAL A 56 -9.97 -6.02 27.94
N GLU A 57 -9.71 -5.45 26.76
CA GLU A 57 -8.85 -5.98 25.71
C GLU A 57 -7.38 -5.86 26.08
N ASP A 58 -6.54 -6.75 25.57
CA ASP A 58 -5.08 -6.62 25.67
C ASP A 58 -4.61 -5.31 25.02
N ASP A 59 -3.53 -4.72 25.54
CA ASP A 59 -2.86 -3.61 24.85
C ASP A 59 -2.29 -4.09 23.52
N ALA A 60 -2.19 -3.17 22.56
CA ALA A 60 -1.44 -3.41 21.34
C ALA A 60 -0.03 -3.88 21.72
N ARG A 61 0.31 -5.11 21.35
CA ARG A 61 1.66 -5.62 21.57
C ARG A 61 2.59 -4.95 20.57
N PRO A 62 3.70 -4.35 21.00
CA PRO A 62 4.74 -3.96 20.06
C PRO A 62 5.22 -5.24 19.39
N GLY A 63 4.96 -5.35 18.09
CA GLY A 63 5.48 -6.44 17.27
C GLY A 63 7.01 -6.39 17.24
N ARG A 64 7.63 -7.42 16.66
CA ARG A 64 9.06 -7.36 16.35
C ARG A 64 9.29 -6.20 15.38
N PRO A 65 10.19 -5.24 15.66
CA PRO A 65 10.55 -4.21 14.70
C PRO A 65 11.01 -4.88 13.40
N SER A 66 10.44 -4.48 12.27
CA SER A 66 10.94 -4.93 10.98
C SER A 66 12.30 -4.27 10.76
N THR A 67 13.37 -5.06 10.70
CA THR A 67 14.72 -4.54 10.46
C THR A 67 14.92 -4.09 9.02
N SER A 68 14.06 -4.53 8.09
CA SER A 68 14.15 -4.20 6.66
C SER A 68 13.23 -3.05 6.23
N LYS A 69 12.14 -2.78 6.96
CA LYS A 69 11.19 -1.70 6.66
C LYS A 69 11.31 -0.54 7.66
N THR A 70 12.52 -0.07 7.90
CA THR A 70 12.69 1.17 8.69
C THR A 70 12.43 2.38 7.80
N ASP A 71 12.11 3.52 8.39
CA ASP A 71 11.85 4.75 7.64
C ASP A 71 13.07 5.14 6.78
N GLU A 72 14.29 4.88 7.26
CA GLU A 72 15.54 5.13 6.52
C GLU A 72 15.62 4.27 5.25
N ASN A 73 15.31 2.97 5.34
CA ASN A 73 15.33 2.08 4.19
C ASN A 73 14.24 2.44 3.16
N VAL A 74 13.07 2.87 3.65
CA VAL A 74 11.96 3.32 2.80
C VAL A 74 12.36 4.59 2.04
N ASP A 75 12.99 5.55 2.73
CA ASP A 75 13.48 6.79 2.14
C ASP A 75 14.64 6.57 1.15
N GLU A 76 15.56 5.65 1.46
CA GLU A 76 16.64 5.27 0.55
C GLU A 76 16.09 4.68 -0.75
N ILE A 77 15.17 3.72 -0.68
CA ILE A 77 14.50 3.13 -1.86
C ILE A 77 13.73 4.22 -2.64
N ARG A 78 13.04 5.12 -1.94
CA ARG A 78 12.34 6.25 -2.55
C ARG A 78 13.31 7.12 -3.35
N GLN A 79 14.49 7.43 -2.82
CA GLN A 79 15.47 8.24 -3.53
C GLN A 79 16.04 7.54 -4.77
N LEU A 80 16.38 6.26 -4.65
CA LEU A 80 16.86 5.45 -5.78
C LEU A 80 15.86 5.49 -6.95
N LEU A 81 14.57 5.41 -6.66
CA LEU A 81 13.52 5.51 -7.68
C LEU A 81 13.38 6.92 -8.27
N ILE A 82 13.52 7.97 -7.47
CA ILE A 82 13.47 9.37 -7.94
C ILE A 82 14.64 9.68 -8.88
N GLU A 83 15.81 9.12 -8.58
CA GLU A 83 17.02 9.21 -9.39
C GLU A 83 16.88 8.38 -10.68
N ASN A 84 16.52 7.11 -10.56
CA ASN A 84 16.34 6.19 -11.67
C ASN A 84 15.10 5.30 -11.51
N ARG A 85 14.01 5.68 -12.18
CA ARG A 85 12.76 4.92 -12.19
C ARG A 85 12.82 3.59 -12.95
N LYS A 86 13.93 3.26 -13.63
CA LYS A 86 14.09 2.02 -14.41
C LYS A 86 14.68 0.87 -13.60
N LEU A 87 15.03 1.11 -12.34
CA LEU A 87 15.59 0.07 -11.48
C LEU A 87 14.58 -1.06 -11.25
N THR A 88 15.05 -2.27 -11.44
CA THR A 88 14.34 -3.49 -11.09
C THR A 88 14.40 -3.72 -9.58
N ILE A 89 13.46 -4.51 -9.05
CA ILE A 89 13.45 -4.89 -7.63
C ILE A 89 14.77 -5.58 -7.23
N ARG A 90 15.40 -6.34 -8.16
CA ARG A 90 16.69 -6.99 -7.92
C ARG A 90 17.83 -5.98 -7.78
N GLU A 91 17.92 -5.01 -8.67
CA GLU A 91 18.95 -3.96 -8.60
C GLU A 91 18.80 -3.12 -7.32
N ILE A 92 17.55 -2.81 -6.92
CA ILE A 92 17.28 -2.09 -5.66
C ILE A 92 17.71 -2.94 -4.46
N ALA A 93 17.35 -4.22 -4.45
CA ALA A 93 17.71 -5.16 -3.38
C ALA A 93 19.24 -5.30 -3.21
N GLU A 94 19.96 -5.41 -4.33
CA GLU A 94 21.42 -5.47 -4.34
C GLU A 94 22.06 -4.17 -3.84
N THR A 95 21.52 -3.02 -4.24
CA THR A 95 22.04 -1.68 -3.86
C THR A 95 21.82 -1.40 -2.38
N THR A 96 20.62 -1.67 -1.87
CA THR A 96 20.23 -1.38 -0.47
C THR A 96 20.60 -2.50 0.50
N ASN A 97 21.08 -3.64 0.00
CA ASN A 97 21.30 -4.86 0.77
C ASN A 97 20.06 -5.32 1.55
N ILE A 98 18.87 -5.07 0.99
CA ILE A 98 17.57 -5.48 1.52
C ILE A 98 17.09 -6.69 0.73
N SER A 99 16.41 -7.64 1.39
CA SER A 99 15.87 -8.79 0.69
C SER A 99 14.84 -8.38 -0.38
N PHE A 100 14.84 -9.08 -1.52
CA PHE A 100 13.90 -8.84 -2.63
C PHE A 100 12.45 -8.69 -2.15
N GLY A 101 11.99 -9.59 -1.27
CA GLY A 101 10.62 -9.56 -0.74
C GLY A 101 10.34 -8.33 0.14
N SER A 102 11.33 -7.85 0.88
CA SER A 102 11.19 -6.62 1.66
C SER A 102 11.12 -5.40 0.75
N VAL A 103 11.99 -5.30 -0.27
CA VAL A 103 11.92 -4.23 -1.28
C VAL A 103 10.55 -4.24 -1.96
N GLN A 104 10.09 -5.40 -2.44
CA GLN A 104 8.76 -5.53 -3.06
C GLN A 104 7.64 -5.05 -2.11
N SER A 105 7.73 -5.39 -0.83
CA SER A 105 6.76 -4.95 0.18
C SER A 105 6.83 -3.44 0.42
N ILE A 106 8.02 -2.85 0.48
CA ILE A 106 8.24 -1.40 0.64
C ILE A 106 7.65 -0.63 -0.54
N LEU A 107 7.96 -1.06 -1.77
CA LEU A 107 7.45 -0.45 -2.99
C LEU A 107 5.90 -0.40 -3.01
N ARG A 108 5.27 -1.46 -2.50
CA ARG A 108 3.83 -1.62 -2.53
C ARG A 108 3.11 -0.94 -1.37
N GLU A 109 3.52 -1.24 -0.14
CA GLU A 109 2.78 -0.90 1.08
C GLU A 109 3.20 0.47 1.60
N ASP A 110 4.50 0.75 1.56
CA ASP A 110 5.10 1.93 2.17
C ASP A 110 5.22 3.09 1.16
N LEU A 111 5.49 2.79 -0.12
CA LEU A 111 5.53 3.76 -1.21
C LEU A 111 4.25 3.81 -2.06
N GLY A 112 3.36 2.83 -1.91
CA GLY A 112 2.05 2.86 -2.59
C GLY A 112 2.13 2.79 -4.12
N LEU A 113 3.13 2.11 -4.70
CA LEU A 113 3.20 1.98 -6.16
C LEU A 113 2.03 1.18 -6.72
N ILE A 114 1.42 1.71 -7.78
CA ILE A 114 0.26 1.15 -8.47
C ILE A 114 0.60 0.99 -9.95
N LEU A 115 0.28 -0.17 -10.51
CA LEU A 115 0.36 -0.43 -11.94
C LEU A 115 -0.91 0.10 -12.63
N HIS A 116 -0.70 0.90 -13.67
CA HIS A 116 -1.73 1.31 -14.63
C HIS A 116 -1.39 0.72 -15.99
N ASP A 117 -2.34 0.00 -16.58
CA ASP A 117 -2.32 -0.52 -17.94
C ASP A 117 -3.71 -0.40 -18.59
N ASP A 118 -3.79 -0.64 -19.89
CA ASP A 118 -5.05 -0.63 -20.62
C ASP A 118 -5.76 -1.99 -20.54
N ASN A 119 -7.02 -2.02 -20.94
CA ASN A 119 -7.84 -3.23 -20.90
C ASN A 119 -7.59 -4.19 -22.08
N ALA A 120 -6.43 -4.15 -22.73
CA ALA A 120 -6.13 -5.04 -23.84
C ALA A 120 -6.32 -6.52 -23.45
N PRO A 121 -6.82 -7.39 -24.36
CA PRO A 121 -7.08 -8.79 -24.03
C PRO A 121 -5.86 -9.55 -23.46
N SER A 122 -4.65 -9.19 -23.89
CA SER A 122 -3.40 -9.75 -23.38
C SER A 122 -3.13 -9.40 -21.91
N HIS A 123 -3.46 -8.18 -21.47
CA HIS A 123 -3.28 -7.74 -20.08
C HIS A 123 -4.35 -8.33 -19.16
N ASN A 124 -5.56 -8.53 -19.69
CA ASN A 124 -6.68 -9.15 -18.96
C ASN A 124 -6.71 -10.69 -19.01
N ALA A 125 -5.74 -11.32 -19.68
CA ALA A 125 -5.63 -12.77 -19.72
C ALA A 125 -5.51 -13.36 -18.29
N LEU A 126 -6.11 -14.53 -18.08
CA LEU A 126 -6.15 -15.17 -16.75
C LEU A 126 -4.73 -15.34 -16.16
N ILE A 127 -3.78 -15.79 -16.98
CA ILE A 127 -2.39 -15.99 -16.59
C ILE A 127 -1.72 -14.70 -16.07
N ILE A 128 -2.05 -13.55 -16.65
CA ILE A 128 -1.49 -12.25 -16.22
C ILE A 128 -2.16 -11.80 -14.92
N ARG A 129 -3.49 -11.90 -14.82
CA ARG A 129 -4.21 -11.54 -13.59
C ARG A 129 -3.78 -12.41 -12.41
N GLU A 130 -3.63 -13.72 -12.60
CA GLU A 130 -3.09 -14.63 -11.59
C GLU A 130 -1.66 -14.27 -11.19
N PHE A 131 -0.82 -13.90 -12.16
CA PHE A 131 0.53 -13.45 -11.88
C PHE A 131 0.54 -12.17 -11.03
N LEU A 132 -0.28 -11.18 -11.36
CA LEU A 132 -0.36 -9.92 -10.60
C LEU A 132 -0.87 -10.15 -9.17
N VAL A 133 -1.89 -11.00 -9.00
CA VAL A 133 -2.41 -11.37 -7.67
C VAL A 133 -1.36 -12.14 -6.86
N LYS A 134 -0.70 -13.13 -7.46
CA LYS A 134 0.35 -13.92 -6.81
C LYS A 134 1.54 -13.05 -6.38
N ASN A 135 1.91 -12.08 -7.21
CA ASN A 135 2.97 -11.11 -6.91
C ASN A 135 2.45 -9.89 -6.15
N ASN A 136 1.20 -9.94 -5.69
CA ASN A 136 0.68 -8.98 -4.75
C ASN A 136 0.66 -7.54 -5.31
N THR A 137 0.62 -7.37 -6.63
CA THR A 137 0.75 -6.08 -7.32
C THR A 137 -0.55 -5.28 -7.27
N ASN A 138 -0.49 -4.04 -6.78
CA ASN A 138 -1.62 -3.11 -6.83
C ASN A 138 -1.85 -2.66 -8.27
N THR A 139 -3.07 -2.80 -8.76
CA THR A 139 -3.48 -2.36 -10.10
C THR A 139 -4.62 -1.36 -9.98
N ILE A 140 -4.68 -0.42 -10.92
CA ILE A 140 -5.83 0.47 -11.05
C ILE A 140 -6.66 0.04 -12.26
N GLN A 141 -7.99 0.10 -12.11
CA GLN A 141 -8.91 -0.25 -13.19
C GLN A 141 -8.96 0.89 -14.21
N GLN A 142 -8.75 0.55 -15.49
CA GLN A 142 -8.94 1.46 -16.61
C GLN A 142 -10.36 1.28 -17.18
N PRO A 143 -11.12 2.34 -17.48
CA PRO A 143 -12.39 2.20 -18.19
C PRO A 143 -12.19 1.86 -19.69
N PRO A 144 -13.11 1.10 -20.31
CA PRO A 144 -13.04 0.80 -21.74
C PRO A 144 -13.01 2.08 -22.60
N ASN A 145 -12.29 2.02 -23.74
CA ASN A 145 -12.24 3.09 -24.74
C ASN A 145 -11.90 4.49 -24.19
N SER A 146 -11.09 4.58 -23.13
CA SER A 146 -10.80 5.85 -22.44
C SER A 146 -9.32 6.26 -22.56
N PRO A 147 -8.79 6.51 -23.77
CA PRO A 147 -7.40 6.93 -23.95
C PRO A 147 -7.12 8.31 -23.34
N ASP A 148 -8.14 9.15 -23.20
CA ASP A 148 -8.10 10.44 -22.51
C ASP A 148 -7.84 10.32 -21.00
N LEU A 149 -8.04 9.13 -20.44
CA LEU A 149 -7.74 8.77 -19.05
C LEU A 149 -6.48 7.93 -18.88
N ALA A 150 -5.72 7.68 -19.94
CA ALA A 150 -4.46 6.93 -19.89
C ALA A 150 -3.26 7.88 -20.08
N PRO A 151 -2.37 8.05 -19.08
CA PRO A 151 -1.22 8.95 -19.19
C PRO A 151 -0.29 8.63 -20.37
N CYS A 152 -0.19 7.36 -20.75
CA CYS A 152 0.57 6.96 -21.92
C CYS A 152 -0.02 7.55 -23.22
N ASP A 153 -1.35 7.52 -23.36
CA ASP A 153 -2.06 7.98 -24.55
C ASP A 153 -2.17 9.51 -24.62
N PHE A 154 -2.64 10.16 -23.55
CA PHE A 154 -2.88 11.61 -23.59
C PHE A 154 -1.60 12.45 -23.44
N PHE A 155 -0.48 11.86 -22.98
CA PHE A 155 0.74 12.61 -22.69
C PHE A 155 2.01 12.02 -23.33
N LEU A 156 2.33 10.75 -23.06
CA LEU A 156 3.65 10.20 -23.40
C LEU A 156 3.82 9.93 -24.90
N PHE A 157 2.86 9.23 -25.52
CA PHE A 157 3.00 8.77 -26.89
C PHE A 157 3.03 9.92 -27.90
N ASP A 158 2.29 11.00 -27.67
CA ASP A 158 2.36 12.17 -28.53
C ASP A 158 3.76 12.82 -28.51
N ARG A 159 4.36 12.99 -27.33
CA ARG A 159 5.73 13.51 -27.16
C ARG A 159 6.80 12.60 -27.79
N LEU A 160 6.59 11.28 -27.75
CA LEU A 160 7.50 10.33 -28.40
C LEU A 160 7.32 10.30 -29.92
N LYS A 161 6.09 10.34 -30.43
CA LYS A 161 5.79 10.20 -31.86
C LYS A 161 6.13 11.47 -32.65
N LYS A 162 5.97 12.66 -32.06
CA LYS A 162 6.24 13.94 -32.73
C LYS A 162 7.67 14.04 -33.32
N PRO A 163 8.76 13.78 -32.57
CA PRO A 163 10.13 13.80 -33.12
C PRO A 163 10.43 12.71 -34.16
N LEU A 164 9.65 11.63 -34.14
CA LEU A 164 9.81 10.49 -35.07
C LEU A 164 9.02 10.70 -36.37
N ARG A 165 7.99 11.56 -36.34
CA ARG A 165 7.07 11.78 -37.47
C ARG A 165 7.83 12.24 -38.71
N GLY A 166 7.51 11.63 -39.86
CA GLY A 166 8.11 11.98 -41.15
C GLY A 166 9.55 11.48 -41.34
N THR A 167 10.14 10.80 -40.34
CA THR A 167 11.46 10.18 -40.49
C THR A 167 11.31 8.74 -40.97
N ARG A 168 12.04 8.36 -42.03
CA ARG A 168 12.21 6.95 -42.41
C ARG A 168 13.46 6.40 -41.73
N PHE A 169 13.33 5.24 -41.11
CA PHE A 169 14.43 4.58 -40.43
C PHE A 169 14.84 3.33 -41.20
N GLU A 170 16.15 3.09 -41.27
CA GLU A 170 16.72 1.96 -42.01
C GLU A 170 16.84 0.71 -41.15
N SER A 171 16.76 0.84 -39.82
CA SER A 171 16.85 -0.29 -38.88
C SER A 171 16.02 -0.07 -37.62
N VAL A 172 15.78 -1.16 -36.89
CA VAL A 172 15.09 -1.15 -35.60
C VAL A 172 15.94 -0.44 -34.54
N GLU A 173 17.27 -0.59 -34.61
CA GLU A 173 18.23 0.04 -33.72
C GLU A 173 18.17 1.57 -33.83
N ALA A 174 18.05 2.10 -35.06
CA ALA A 174 17.90 3.53 -35.30
C ALA A 174 16.60 4.07 -34.68
N ILE A 175 15.49 3.33 -34.78
CA ILE A 175 14.21 3.72 -34.16
C ILE A 175 14.34 3.70 -32.64
N LYS A 176 14.93 2.64 -32.06
CA LYS A 176 15.13 2.52 -30.61
C LYS A 176 15.98 3.67 -30.06
N LEU A 177 17.08 4.00 -30.72
CA LEU A 177 17.98 5.09 -30.31
C LEU A 177 17.24 6.43 -30.32
N LYS A 178 16.57 6.78 -31.43
CA LYS A 178 15.86 8.05 -31.53
C LYS A 178 14.65 8.13 -30.59
N SER A 179 13.98 7.01 -30.34
CA SER A 179 12.89 6.93 -29.34
C SER A 179 13.42 7.13 -27.93
N LEU A 180 14.59 6.58 -27.61
CA LEU A 180 15.25 6.77 -26.32
C LEU A 180 15.67 8.23 -26.12
N GLU A 181 16.26 8.86 -27.14
CA GLU A 181 16.60 10.28 -27.13
C GLU A 181 15.36 11.15 -26.89
N ALA A 182 14.26 10.88 -27.61
CA ALA A 182 12.99 11.58 -27.43
C ALA A 182 12.43 11.40 -26.01
N LEU A 183 12.53 10.19 -25.44
CA LEU A 183 12.10 9.91 -24.07
C LEU A 183 12.95 10.67 -23.04
N MET A 184 14.27 10.67 -23.20
CA MET A 184 15.20 11.34 -22.27
C MET A 184 15.12 12.87 -22.37
N ALA A 185 14.65 13.41 -23.50
CA ALA A 185 14.42 14.84 -23.67
C ALA A 185 13.19 15.36 -22.91
N ILE A 186 12.29 14.49 -22.44
CA ILE A 186 11.09 14.90 -21.67
C ILE A 186 11.52 15.29 -20.24
N PRO A 187 11.29 16.54 -19.79
CA PRO A 187 11.67 16.97 -18.45
C PRO A 187 10.91 16.19 -17.36
N LYS A 188 11.56 15.97 -16.20
CA LYS A 188 10.90 15.35 -15.03
C LYS A 188 9.64 16.11 -14.60
N THR A 189 9.64 17.43 -14.74
CA THR A 189 8.51 18.31 -14.42
C THR A 189 7.30 18.07 -15.32
N ASP A 190 7.51 17.68 -16.58
CA ASP A 190 6.42 17.36 -17.52
C ASP A 190 5.71 16.06 -17.12
N PHE A 191 6.44 15.06 -16.64
CA PHE A 191 5.84 13.85 -16.06
C PHE A 191 5.04 14.19 -14.80
N GLN A 192 5.55 15.02 -13.90
CA GLN A 192 4.81 15.43 -12.70
C GLN A 192 3.49 16.11 -13.07
N LYS A 193 3.53 17.08 -13.99
CA LYS A 193 2.34 17.76 -14.50
C LYS A 193 1.35 16.80 -15.17
N SER A 194 1.81 15.75 -15.85
CA SER A 194 0.91 14.79 -16.48
C SER A 194 0.14 13.96 -15.46
N PHE A 195 0.77 13.55 -14.35
CA PHE A 195 0.09 12.86 -13.25
C PHE A 195 -0.86 13.79 -12.48
N GLU A 196 -0.50 15.06 -12.26
CA GLU A 196 -1.44 16.07 -11.73
C GLU A 196 -2.64 16.29 -12.66
N GLY A 197 -2.37 16.35 -13.97
CA GLY A 197 -3.40 16.44 -15.02
C GLY A 197 -4.30 15.21 -15.06
N TRP A 198 -3.78 14.02 -14.73
CA TRP A 198 -4.56 12.79 -14.68
C TRP A 198 -5.68 12.86 -13.63
N ILE A 199 -5.37 13.38 -12.44
CA ILE A 199 -6.37 13.60 -11.38
C ILE A 199 -7.46 14.56 -11.88
N LYS A 200 -7.08 15.65 -12.54
CA LYS A 200 -8.05 16.62 -13.10
C LYS A 200 -8.94 15.99 -14.17
N ARG A 201 -8.37 15.14 -15.03
CA ARG A 201 -9.08 14.39 -16.07
C ARG A 201 -10.14 13.45 -15.48
N TRP A 202 -9.84 12.76 -14.38
CA TRP A 202 -10.86 11.98 -13.67
C TRP A 202 -12.01 12.84 -13.15
N HIS A 203 -11.73 14.00 -12.54
CA HIS A 203 -12.79 14.90 -12.10
C HIS A 203 -13.65 15.41 -13.27
N LYS A 204 -13.04 15.68 -14.42
CA LYS A 204 -13.77 16.06 -15.65
C LYS A 204 -14.65 14.93 -16.17
N CYS A 205 -14.14 13.69 -16.21
CA CYS A 205 -14.93 12.51 -16.58
C CYS A 205 -16.14 12.32 -15.67
N ILE A 206 -15.96 12.46 -14.35
CA ILE A 206 -17.05 12.39 -13.37
C ILE A 206 -18.07 13.52 -13.61
N ALA A 207 -17.61 14.75 -13.83
CA ALA A 207 -18.50 15.89 -14.11
C ALA A 207 -19.23 15.78 -15.45
N ALA A 208 -18.71 15.00 -16.39
CA ALA A 208 -19.31 14.69 -17.68
C ALA A 208 -20.14 13.39 -17.65
N ASP A 209 -20.41 12.82 -16.48
CA ASP A 209 -21.14 11.55 -16.31
C ASP A 209 -20.57 10.38 -17.16
N GLY A 210 -19.25 10.40 -17.40
CA GLY A 210 -18.54 9.39 -18.20
C GLY A 210 -18.40 9.71 -19.68
N ASP A 211 -18.95 10.82 -20.18
CA ASP A 211 -18.75 11.28 -21.55
C ASP A 211 -17.33 11.86 -21.77
N TYR A 212 -16.91 11.88 -23.04
CA TYR A 212 -15.66 12.51 -23.44
C TYR A 212 -15.70 14.03 -23.16
N PHE A 213 -14.54 14.55 -22.77
CA PHE A 213 -14.35 15.98 -22.49
C PHE A 213 -13.13 16.52 -23.23
N GLU A 214 -13.11 17.82 -23.50
CA GLU A 214 -11.94 18.46 -24.10
C GLU A 214 -10.79 18.58 -23.09
N GLY A 215 -9.58 18.25 -23.54
CA GLY A 215 -8.36 18.48 -22.76
C GLY A 215 -8.09 19.97 -22.64
N ASP A 216 -7.53 20.40 -21.50
CA ASP A 216 -6.95 21.75 -21.42
C ASP A 216 -5.72 21.75 -22.35
N ASN A 217 -5.79 22.51 -23.44
CA ASN A 217 -4.68 22.70 -24.38
C ASN A 217 -3.45 23.30 -23.70
#